data_AF-A0A952VQ35-F1
#
_entry.id   AF-A0A952VQ35-F1
#
_cell.length_a   1.000
_cell.length_b   1.000
_cell.length_c   1.000
_cell.angle_alpha   90.00
_cell.angle_beta   90.00
_cell.angle_gamma   90.00
#
_symmetry.space_group_name_H-M   'P 1'
#
loop_
_entity.id
_entity.type
_entity.pdbx_description
1 polymer ?
#
loop_
_entity_poly.entity_id
_entity_poly.type
_entity_poly.pdbx_seq_one_letter_code
_entity_poly.pdbx_strand_id
1 'polypeptide(L)'
;MKELVPLDKGSLTPAQVQMLADVPPELEWLANITNEKKRRAYKIDVSEFSRFLRLQKPEEFRAVTRAHIIAWRETLEQRKLSAPTIRRKLSALSSLFEYLCERNAVAGNPVDGVKRPMANSN
;
A
#
# COMPACT_ATOMS: atom_id res chain seq x y z
N MET A 1 -22.35 17.34 -13.47
CA MET A 1 -22.24 16.04 -14.14
C MET A 1 -21.52 16.28 -15.46
N LYS A 2 -20.29 15.81 -15.62
CA LYS A 2 -19.51 15.97 -16.86
C LYS A 2 -19.15 14.57 -17.32
N GLU A 3 -19.76 14.16 -18.42
CA GLU A 3 -19.67 12.81 -18.99
C GLU A 3 -18.26 12.48 -19.46
N LEU A 4 -17.92 11.20 -19.36
CA LEU A 4 -16.67 10.60 -19.81
C LEU A 4 -16.59 10.72 -21.34
N VAL A 5 -15.54 11.41 -21.82
CA VAL A 5 -15.21 11.45 -23.25
C VAL A 5 -15.04 10.02 -23.77
N PRO A 6 -15.61 9.67 -24.95
CA PRO A 6 -15.52 8.32 -25.49
C PRO A 6 -14.05 7.97 -25.76
N LEU A 7 -13.60 6.84 -25.23
CA LEU A 7 -12.30 6.26 -25.56
C LEU A 7 -12.38 5.69 -26.97
N ASP A 8 -11.77 6.37 -27.94
CA ASP A 8 -11.59 5.81 -29.27
C ASP A 8 -10.43 4.79 -29.23
N LYS A 9 -10.81 3.52 -29.39
CA LYS A 9 -10.02 2.30 -29.62
C LYS A 9 -8.49 2.41 -29.45
N GLY A 10 -8.01 2.08 -28.25
CA GLY A 10 -6.68 1.51 -28.03
C GLY A 10 -5.51 2.48 -27.89
N SER A 11 -5.73 3.80 -27.93
CA SER A 11 -4.66 4.78 -27.73
C SER A 11 -5.03 5.80 -26.65
N LEU A 12 -4.02 6.29 -25.92
CA LEU A 12 -4.18 7.37 -24.96
C LEU A 12 -4.09 8.71 -25.69
N THR A 13 -5.00 9.63 -25.38
CA THR A 13 -4.87 11.02 -25.81
C THR A 13 -3.68 11.70 -25.10
N PRO A 14 -3.08 12.77 -25.66
CA PRO A 14 -2.00 13.50 -24.98
C PRO A 14 -2.37 13.97 -23.57
N ALA A 15 -3.63 14.38 -23.36
CA ALA A 15 -4.13 14.75 -22.03
C ALA A 15 -4.11 13.56 -21.06
N GLN A 16 -4.50 12.37 -21.50
CA GLN A 16 -4.46 11.16 -20.68
C GLN A 16 -3.03 10.72 -20.36
N VAL A 17 -2.10 10.86 -21.31
CA VAL A 17 -0.66 10.61 -21.06
C VAL A 17 -0.14 11.54 -19.97
N GLN A 18 -0.47 12.84 -20.04
CA GLN A 18 -0.05 13.80 -19.01
C GLN A 18 -0.66 13.47 -17.64
N MET A 19 -1.94 13.10 -17.58
CA MET A 19 -2.59 12.70 -16.33
C MET A 19 -1.94 11.47 -15.69
N LEU A 20 -1.46 10.51 -16.50
CA LEU A 20 -0.78 9.31 -15.99
C LEU A 20 0.61 9.61 -15.44
N ALA A 21 1.27 10.67 -15.93
CA ALA A 21 2.58 11.10 -15.41
C ALA A 21 2.50 11.57 -13.95
N ASP A 22 1.35 12.08 -13.53
CA ASP A 22 1.11 12.61 -12.19
C ASP A 22 0.54 11.58 -11.21
N VAL A 23 0.44 10.30 -11.61
CA VAL A 23 -0.10 9.23 -10.75
C VAL A 23 0.84 9.00 -9.56
N PRO A 24 0.34 9.06 -8.31
CA PRO A 24 1.13 8.75 -7.13
C PRO A 24 1.67 7.31 -7.19
N PRO A 25 2.95 7.08 -6.79
CA PRO A 25 3.55 5.75 -6.76
C PRO A 25 2.73 4.70 -6.01
N GLU A 26 1.98 5.09 -4.98
CA GLU A 26 1.11 4.20 -4.21
C GLU A 26 -0.05 3.64 -5.04
N LEU A 27 -0.60 4.46 -5.94
CA LEU A 27 -1.67 4.03 -6.84
C LEU A 27 -1.12 3.19 -7.99
N GLU A 28 0.05 3.57 -8.51
CA GLU A 28 0.78 2.79 -9.52
C GLU A 28 1.12 1.39 -9.00
N TRP A 29 1.70 1.30 -7.80
CA TRP A 29 1.96 0.04 -7.10
C TRP A 29 0.73 -0.85 -7.04
N LEU A 30 -0.40 -0.29 -6.59
CA LEU A 30 -1.61 -1.06 -6.42
C LEU A 30 -2.17 -1.55 -7.77
N ALA A 31 -2.06 -0.73 -8.82
CA ALA A 31 -2.45 -1.08 -10.19
C ALA A 31 -1.54 -2.16 -10.78
N ASN A 32 -0.26 -2.18 -10.41
CA ASN A 32 0.74 -3.15 -10.88
C ASN A 32 0.55 -4.57 -10.29
N ILE A 33 -0.27 -4.74 -9.25
CA ILE A 33 -0.58 -6.07 -8.69
C ILE A 33 -1.60 -6.78 -9.61
N THR A 34 -1.13 -7.71 -10.43
CA THR A 34 -1.93 -8.45 -11.42
C THR A 34 -2.92 -9.45 -10.79
N ASN A 35 -2.56 -10.06 -9.66
CA ASN A 35 -3.46 -10.99 -8.96
C ASN A 35 -4.55 -10.21 -8.22
N GLU A 36 -5.79 -10.27 -8.70
CA GLU A 36 -6.92 -9.49 -8.17
C GLU A 36 -7.20 -9.75 -6.69
N LYS A 37 -7.08 -11.00 -6.23
CA LYS A 37 -7.27 -11.36 -4.82
C LYS A 37 -6.21 -10.71 -3.95
N LYS A 38 -4.94 -10.77 -4.38
CA LYS A 38 -3.81 -10.12 -3.69
C LYS A 38 -3.99 -8.60 -3.69
N ARG A 39 -4.34 -8.00 -4.83
CA ARG A 39 -4.60 -6.56 -4.98
C ARG A 39 -5.70 -6.08 -4.04
N ARG A 40 -6.83 -6.79 -3.97
CA ARG A 40 -7.93 -6.47 -3.06
C ARG A 40 -7.50 -6.56 -1.59
N ALA A 41 -6.82 -7.64 -1.22
CA ALA A 41 -6.34 -7.83 0.14
C ALA A 41 -5.36 -6.73 0.56
N TYR A 42 -4.40 -6.39 -0.30
CA TYR A 42 -3.40 -5.35 -0.04
C TYR A 42 -4.03 -3.96 0.02
N LYS A 43 -4.97 -3.64 -0.88
CA LYS A 43 -5.75 -2.39 -0.81
C LYS A 43 -6.41 -2.21 0.56
N ILE A 44 -7.09 -3.25 1.05
CA ILE A 44 -7.78 -3.23 2.34
C ILE A 44 -6.79 -3.04 3.49
N ASP A 45 -5.68 -3.78 3.48
CA ASP A 45 -4.68 -3.73 4.54
C ASP A 45 -3.97 -2.37 4.61
N VAL A 46 -3.55 -1.82 3.47
CA VAL A 46 -2.93 -0.48 3.38
C VAL A 46 -3.93 0.59 3.82
N SER A 47 -5.19 0.49 3.37
CA SER A 47 -6.24 1.46 3.76
C SER A 47 -6.53 1.42 5.26
N GLU A 48 -6.46 0.24 5.89
CA GLU A 48 -6.59 0.11 7.35
C GLU A 48 -5.42 0.78 8.09
N PHE A 49 -4.19 0.61 7.59
CA PHE A 49 -3.01 1.29 8.14
C PHE A 49 -3.07 2.81 7.97
N SER A 50 -3.44 3.30 6.77
CA SER A 50 -3.63 4.74 6.53
C SER A 50 -4.66 5.32 7.50
N ARG A 51 -5.75 4.60 7.77
CA ARG A 51 -6.76 5.04 8.76
C ARG A 51 -6.20 5.06 10.18
N PHE A 52 -5.38 4.07 10.56
CA PHE A 52 -4.73 4.04 11.87
C PHE A 52 -3.84 5.28 12.10
N LEU A 53 -3.08 5.69 11.09
CA LEU A 53 -2.23 6.89 11.14
C LEU A 53 -2.93 8.19 10.73
N ARG A 54 -4.20 8.12 10.33
CA ARG A 54 -5.00 9.24 9.80
C ARG A 54 -4.40 9.91 8.56
N LEU A 55 -3.66 9.16 7.73
CA LEU A 55 -3.13 9.67 6.46
C LEU A 55 -4.31 10.00 5.52
N GLN A 56 -4.28 11.22 4.97
CA GLN A 56 -5.25 11.74 4.01
C GLN A 56 -4.71 11.70 2.58
N LYS A 57 -3.38 11.77 2.42
CA LYS A 57 -2.73 11.85 1.11
C LYS A 57 -1.64 10.80 0.94
N PRO A 58 -1.39 10.29 -0.29
CA PRO A 58 -0.35 9.30 -0.53
C PRO A 58 1.04 9.77 -0.12
N GLU A 59 1.40 11.03 -0.36
CA GLU A 59 2.71 11.58 -0.02
C GLU A 59 3.06 11.51 1.49
N GLU A 60 2.07 11.38 2.37
CA GLU A 60 2.29 11.27 3.81
C GLU A 60 2.92 9.94 4.21
N PHE A 61 2.88 8.91 3.35
CA PHE A 61 3.62 7.67 3.55
C PHE A 61 5.12 7.91 3.72
N ARG A 62 5.66 9.03 3.19
CA ARG A 62 7.08 9.40 3.32
C ARG A 62 7.51 9.71 4.76
N ALA A 63 6.56 10.08 5.63
CA ALA A 63 6.83 10.34 7.04
C ALA A 63 6.73 9.08 7.91
N VAL A 64 6.31 7.94 7.35
CA VAL A 64 6.14 6.70 8.10
C VAL A 64 7.49 6.11 8.46
N THR A 65 7.67 5.90 9.76
CA THR A 65 8.86 5.29 10.35
C THR A 65 8.55 3.89 10.88
N ARG A 66 9.60 3.11 11.19
CA ARG A 66 9.47 1.79 11.83
C ARG A 66 8.64 1.81 13.11
N ALA A 67 8.70 2.89 13.89
CA ALA A 67 7.92 3.03 15.12
C ALA A 67 6.41 2.98 14.85
N HIS A 68 5.94 3.59 13.76
CA HIS A 68 4.54 3.54 13.35
C HIS A 68 4.11 2.12 12.95
N ILE A 69 4.99 1.36 12.29
CA ILE A 69 4.72 -0.04 11.92
C ILE A 69 4.61 -0.92 13.16
N ILE A 70 5.49 -0.71 14.15
CA ILE A 70 5.47 -1.44 15.43
C ILE A 70 4.16 -1.16 16.18
N ALA A 71 3.80 0.12 16.33
CA ALA A 71 2.55 0.53 16.98
C ALA A 71 1.31 -0.10 16.30
N TRP A 72 1.30 -0.15 14.97
CA TRP A 72 0.22 -0.80 14.24
C TRP A 72 0.19 -2.31 14.49
N ARG A 73 1.34 -3.01 14.43
CA ARG A 73 1.41 -4.45 14.73
C ARG A 73 0.85 -4.74 16.12
N GLU A 74 1.28 -4.00 17.14
CA GLU A 74 0.81 -4.17 18.52
C GLU A 74 -0.71 -3.96 18.62
N THR A 75 -1.25 -2.98 17.89
CA THR A 75 -2.71 -2.78 17.81
C THR A 75 -3.42 -3.98 17.18
N LEU A 76 -2.84 -4.60 16.15
CA LEU A 76 -3.42 -5.81 15.53
C LEU A 76 -3.36 -7.02 16.48
N GLU A 77 -2.31 -7.13 17.29
CA GLU A 77 -2.14 -8.17 18.32
C GLU A 77 -3.13 -7.98 19.48
N GLN A 78 -3.32 -6.75 19.95
CA GLN A 78 -4.32 -6.40 20.97
C GLN A 78 -5.75 -6.71 20.51
N ARG A 79 -6.03 -6.53 19.20
CA ARG A 79 -7.28 -6.94 18.56
C ARG A 79 -7.42 -8.45 18.36
N LYS A 80 -6.43 -9.24 18.80
CA LYS A 80 -6.40 -10.71 18.72
C LYS A 80 -6.57 -11.25 17.30
N LEU A 81 -6.03 -10.54 16.30
CA LEU A 81 -6.02 -11.06 14.93
C LEU A 81 -5.11 -12.28 14.82
N SER A 82 -5.45 -13.23 13.95
CA SER A 82 -4.63 -14.42 13.74
C SER A 82 -3.25 -14.07 13.15
N ALA A 83 -2.22 -14.85 13.50
CA ALA A 83 -0.86 -14.64 13.02
C ALA A 83 -0.75 -14.55 11.48
N PRO A 84 -1.43 -15.41 10.67
CA PRO A 84 -1.43 -15.26 9.22
C PRO A 84 -2.01 -13.92 8.74
N THR A 85 -3.05 -13.41 9.43
CA THR A 85 -3.66 -12.11 9.10
C THR A 85 -2.69 -10.97 9.35
N ILE A 86 -2.02 -10.94 10.51
CA ILE A 86 -1.05 -9.90 10.87
C ILE A 86 0.13 -9.93 9.88
N ARG A 87 0.63 -11.11 9.52
CA ARG A 87 1.70 -11.25 8.54
C ARG A 87 1.32 -10.76 7.16
N ARG A 88 0.12 -11.10 6.68
CA ARG A 88 -0.38 -10.62 5.38
C ARG A 88 -0.45 -9.09 5.37
N LYS A 89 -0.96 -8.49 6.45
CA LYS A 89 -1.02 -7.03 6.65
C LYS A 89 0.37 -6.38 6.60
N LEU A 90 1.34 -6.93 7.31
CA LEU A 90 2.73 -6.45 7.26
C LEU A 90 3.39 -6.69 5.89
N SER A 91 3.04 -7.77 5.18
CA SER A 91 3.51 -7.99 3.80
C SER A 91 2.94 -6.97 2.82
N ALA A 92 1.68 -6.54 3.00
CA ALA A 92 1.09 -5.49 2.17
C ALA A 92 1.86 -4.17 2.34
N LEU A 93 2.19 -3.79 3.58
CA LEU A 93 3.02 -2.61 3.83
C LEU A 93 4.43 -2.77 3.30
N SER A 94 5.08 -3.92 3.51
CA SER A 94 6.43 -4.17 3.00
C SER A 94 6.48 -3.99 1.49
N SER A 95 5.53 -4.59 0.77
CA SER A 95 5.46 -4.51 -0.69
C SER A 95 5.20 -3.08 -1.18
N LEU A 96 4.39 -2.29 -0.47
CA LEU A 96 4.20 -0.88 -0.79
C LEU A 96 5.51 -0.11 -0.61
N PHE A 97 6.15 -0.24 0.55
CA PHE A 97 7.37 0.52 0.85
C PHE A 97 8.58 0.08 0.02
N GLU A 98 8.70 -1.19 -0.34
CA GLU A 98 9.67 -1.67 -1.33
C GLU A 98 9.52 -0.91 -2.65
N TYR A 99 8.28 -0.78 -3.15
CA TYR A 99 8.01 -0.03 -4.37
C TYR A 99 8.28 1.48 -4.22
N LEU A 100 7.97 2.06 -3.05
CA LEU A 100 8.31 3.46 -2.77
C LEU A 100 9.83 3.68 -2.72
N CYS A 101 10.61 2.73 -2.23
CA CYS A 101 12.07 2.76 -2.31
C CYS A 101 12.55 2.74 -3.77
N GLU A 102 12.02 1.83 -4.59
CA GLU A 102 12.35 1.74 -6.03
C GLU A 102 12.08 3.05 -6.78
N ARG A 103 11.02 3.78 -6.37
CA ARG A 103 10.65 5.10 -6.90
C ARG A 103 11.41 6.25 -6.24
N ASN A 104 12.38 5.96 -5.37
CA ASN A 104 13.15 6.93 -4.55
C ASN A 104 12.26 7.87 -3.70
N ALA A 105 11.03 7.44 -3.37
CA ALA A 105 10.10 8.22 -2.57
C ALA A 105 10.38 8.12 -1.06
N VAL A 106 11.01 7.02 -0.63
CA VAL A 106 11.49 6.81 0.74
C VAL A 106 12.90 6.21 0.71
N ALA A 107 13.70 6.49 1.72
CA ALA A 107 15.10 6.05 1.79
C ALA A 107 15.28 4.57 2.17
N GLY A 108 14.22 3.93 2.69
CA GLY A 108 14.25 2.54 3.12
C GLY A 108 12.88 2.05 3.56
N ASN A 109 12.70 0.74 3.60
CA ASN A 109 11.44 0.14 3.98
C ASN A 109 11.29 0.14 5.52
N PRO A 110 10.34 0.90 6.11
CA PRO A 110 10.17 0.96 7.56
C PRO A 110 9.67 -0.35 8.18
N VAL A 111 9.20 -1.30 7.35
CA VAL A 111 8.80 -2.64 7.79
C VAL A 111 10.02 -3.54 8.05
N ASP A 112 11.19 -3.21 7.50
CA ASP A 112 12.40 -3.99 7.69
C ASP A 112 12.78 -4.05 9.17
N GLY A 113 13.06 -5.27 9.65
CA GLY A 113 13.37 -5.55 11.06
C GLY A 113 12.17 -5.62 12.00
N VAL A 114 10.94 -5.34 11.55
CA VAL A 114 9.74 -5.51 12.37
C VAL A 114 9.47 -7.00 12.57
N LYS A 115 9.46 -7.44 13.84
CA LYS A 115 9.15 -8.83 14.19
C LYS A 115 7.70 -9.16 13.82
N ARG A 116 7.51 -10.31 13.18
CA ARG A 116 6.20 -10.85 12.79
C ARG A 116 5.83 -11.99 13.75
N PRO A 117 4.53 -12.20 14.07
CA PRO A 117 4.11 -13.34 14.88
C PRO A 117 4.63 -14.67 14.30
N MET A 118 4.81 -15.70 15.13
CA MET A 118 5.27 -17.01 14.67
C MET A 118 4.17 -17.74 13.88
N ALA A 119 4.58 -18.69 13.03
CA ALA A 119 3.64 -19.55 12.34
C ALA A 119 3.34 -20.59 13.39
N ASN A 120 2.12 -20.65 13.88
CA ASN A 120 1.71 -21.89 14.51
C ASN A 120 1.66 -22.89 13.35
N SER A 121 2.65 -23.77 13.30
CA SER A 121 2.60 -24.97 12.47
C SER A 121 1.46 -25.82 13.03
N ASN A 122 0.27 -25.64 12.48
CA ASN A 122 -0.84 -26.57 12.65
C ASN A 122 -0.89 -27.48 11.43
#